data_AF-L0J485-F1
#
_entry.id   AF-L0J485-F1
#
_cell.length_a   1.000
_cell.length_b   1.000
_cell.length_c   1.000
_cell.angle_alpha   90.00
_cell.angle_beta   90.00
_cell.angle_gamma   90.00
#
_symmetry.space_group_name_H-M   'P 1'
#
loop_
_entity.id
_entity.type
_entity.pdbx_description
1 polymer ?
#
loop_
_entity_poly.entity_id
_entity_poly.type
_entity_poly.pdbx_seq_one_letter_code
_entity_poly.pdbx_strand_id
1 'polypeptide(L)'
;MFANVGWGEMLVLVIAGLVILGPERLPGAIRWTSGALRQARDYISGATSQLRDDLGPEFEDLREPLSELNKLRGMTPRAALTKHLLDGDDSFLTGAFDKPEQKPVSSPAPQPVAQPEPPASTPFDTDAT
;
A
#
# COMPACT_ATOMS: atom_id res chain seq x y z
N MET A 1 -21.92 -8.48 -3.98
CA MET A 1 -22.16 -7.58 -5.13
C MET A 1 -21.04 -6.55 -5.30
N PHE A 2 -20.42 -6.02 -4.23
CA PHE A 2 -19.24 -5.12 -4.30
C PHE A 2 -17.88 -5.82 -4.44
N ALA A 3 -17.83 -7.16 -4.43
CA ALA A 3 -16.58 -7.92 -4.51
C ALA A 3 -15.92 -7.91 -5.91
N ASN A 4 -16.58 -7.31 -6.91
CA ASN A 4 -16.04 -7.12 -8.26
C ASN A 4 -15.51 -5.70 -8.49
N VAL A 5 -15.41 -4.87 -7.45
CA VAL A 5 -14.78 -3.54 -7.58
C VAL A 5 -13.28 -3.77 -7.76
N GLY A 6 -12.83 -3.75 -9.00
CA GLY A 6 -11.43 -3.80 -9.37
C GLY A 6 -10.76 -2.45 -9.25
N TRP A 7 -9.47 -2.42 -9.57
CA TRP A 7 -8.67 -1.20 -9.60
C TRP A 7 -9.24 -0.13 -10.54
N GLY A 8 -9.91 -0.56 -11.62
CA GLY A 8 -10.58 0.33 -12.57
C GLY A 8 -11.74 1.09 -11.95
N GLU A 9 -12.67 0.41 -11.25
CA GLU A 9 -13.78 1.08 -10.58
C GLU A 9 -13.30 2.00 -9.44
N MET A 10 -12.25 1.62 -8.71
CA MET A 10 -11.65 2.50 -7.70
C MET A 10 -11.13 3.81 -8.29
N LEU A 11 -10.46 3.76 -9.46
CA LEU A 11 -10.02 4.94 -10.17
C LEU A 11 -11.22 5.83 -10.58
N VAL A 12 -12.29 5.21 -11.09
CA VAL A 12 -13.52 5.92 -11.46
C VAL A 12 -14.14 6.61 -10.25
N LEU A 13 -14.18 5.96 -9.08
CA LEU A 13 -14.69 6.57 -7.85
C LEU A 13 -13.84 7.75 -7.37
N VAL A 14 -12.52 7.64 -7.48
CA VAL A 14 -11.61 8.75 -7.15
C VAL A 14 -11.84 9.92 -8.09
N ILE A 15 -11.91 9.68 -9.40
CA ILE A 15 -12.18 10.73 -10.39
C ILE A 15 -13.57 11.35 -10.14
N ALA A 16 -14.60 10.53 -9.93
CA ALA A 16 -15.94 11.01 -9.61
C ALA A 16 -15.94 11.87 -8.34
N GLY A 17 -15.24 11.45 -7.28
CA GLY A 17 -15.06 12.22 -6.06
C GLY A 17 -14.35 13.56 -6.30
N LEU A 18 -13.28 13.56 -7.11
CA LEU A 18 -12.55 14.77 -7.52
C LEU A 18 -13.42 15.73 -8.32
N VAL A 19 -14.30 15.23 -9.20
CA VAL A 19 -15.19 16.06 -10.01
C VAL A 19 -16.35 16.61 -9.19
N ILE A 20 -16.99 15.78 -8.37
CA ILE A 20 -18.18 16.17 -7.58
C ILE A 20 -17.79 17.14 -6.46
N LEU A 21 -16.74 16.81 -5.71
CA LEU A 21 -16.32 17.60 -4.55
C LEU A 21 -15.31 18.68 -4.92
N GLY A 22 -14.50 18.45 -5.96
CA GLY A 22 -13.38 19.30 -6.35
C GLY A 22 -12.05 18.84 -5.72
N PRO A 23 -10.93 18.88 -6.47
CA PRO A 23 -9.62 18.43 -5.99
C PRO A 23 -9.10 19.23 -4.80
N GLU A 24 -9.46 20.50 -4.69
CA GLU A 24 -9.02 21.36 -3.58
C GLU A 24 -9.76 21.09 -2.26
N ARG A 25 -10.99 20.54 -2.35
CA ARG A 25 -11.86 20.34 -1.18
C ARG A 25 -11.70 18.95 -0.57
N LEU A 26 -11.35 17.95 -1.37
CA LEU A 26 -11.05 16.59 -0.91
C LEU A 26 -10.05 16.52 0.25
N PRO A 27 -8.86 17.14 0.18
CA PRO A 27 -7.91 17.09 1.29
C PRO A 27 -8.45 17.77 2.55
N GLY A 28 -9.25 18.83 2.41
CA GLY A 28 -9.94 19.47 3.52
C GLY A 28 -10.98 18.57 4.17
N ALA A 29 -11.81 17.90 3.35
CA ALA A 29 -12.83 16.96 3.81
C ALA A 29 -12.22 15.76 4.55
N ILE A 30 -11.16 15.17 3.99
CA ILE A 30 -10.44 14.06 4.63
C ILE A 30 -9.90 14.48 6.00
N ARG A 31 -9.30 15.68 6.10
CA ARG A 31 -8.81 16.22 7.38
C ARG A 31 -9.93 16.37 8.39
N TRP A 32 -11.06 16.98 8.00
CA TRP A 32 -12.22 17.14 8.88
C TRP A 32 -12.80 15.80 9.33
N THR A 33 -13.03 14.88 8.40
CA THR A 33 -13.57 13.54 8.72
C THR A 33 -12.61 12.76 9.61
N SER A 34 -11.30 12.82 9.36
CA SER A 34 -10.31 12.14 10.20
C SER A 34 -10.27 12.69 11.63
N GLY A 35 -10.37 14.02 11.78
CA GLY A 35 -10.48 14.68 13.08
C GLY A 35 -11.78 14.30 13.80
N ALA A 36 -12.91 14.37 13.09
CA ALA A 36 -14.22 13.98 13.63
C ALA A 36 -14.27 12.52 14.06
N LEU A 37 -13.68 11.61 13.28
CA LEU A 37 -13.61 10.19 13.61
C LEU A 37 -12.74 9.93 14.84
N ARG A 38 -11.60 10.62 14.93
CA ARG A 38 -10.70 10.52 16.10
C ARG A 38 -11.39 11.03 17.35
N GLN A 39 -12.00 12.20 17.26
CA GLN A 39 -12.77 12.79 18.35
C GLN A 39 -13.92 11.86 18.78
N ALA A 40 -14.72 11.35 17.84
CA ALA A 40 -15.77 10.38 18.13
C ALA A 40 -15.24 9.12 18.83
N ARG A 41 -14.10 8.57 18.37
CA ARG A 41 -13.45 7.43 19.01
C ARG A 41 -13.04 7.75 20.45
N ASP A 42 -12.48 8.94 20.70
CA ASP A 42 -12.02 9.37 22.02
C ASP A 42 -13.21 9.61 22.98
N TYR A 43 -14.33 10.15 22.48
CA TYR A 43 -15.57 10.27 23.26
C TYR A 43 -16.18 8.89 23.59
N ILE A 44 -16.24 7.99 22.62
CA ILE A 44 -16.78 6.64 22.81
C ILE A 44 -15.90 5.85 23.80
N SER A 45 -14.57 5.92 23.67
CA SER A 45 -13.65 5.23 24.58
C SER A 45 -13.73 5.80 25.99
N GLY A 46 -13.81 7.12 26.15
CA GLY A 46 -13.99 7.78 27.43
C GLY A 46 -15.30 7.41 28.12
N ALA A 47 -16.43 7.45 27.39
CA ALA A 47 -17.72 7.02 27.91
C ALA A 47 -17.73 5.53 28.27
N THR A 48 -17.15 4.67 27.42
CA THR A 48 -17.02 3.23 27.71
C THR A 48 -16.20 2.98 28.99
N SER A 49 -15.15 3.77 29.23
CA SER A 49 -14.34 3.69 30.46
C SER A 49 -15.14 4.11 31.68
N GLN A 50 -15.90 5.21 31.60
CA GLN A 50 -16.76 5.67 32.70
C GLN A 50 -17.87 4.66 33.01
N LEU A 51 -18.49 4.07 31.98
CA LEU A 51 -19.49 3.01 32.16
C LEU A 51 -18.86 1.73 32.73
N ARG A 52 -17.60 1.41 32.38
CA ARG A 52 -16.86 0.28 32.99
C ARG A 52 -16.63 0.50 34.49
N ASP A 53 -16.25 1.72 34.86
CA ASP A 53 -15.96 2.08 36.25
C ASP A 53 -17.24 2.18 37.10
N ASP A 54 -18.33 2.69 36.54
CA ASP A 54 -19.60 2.90 37.27
C ASP A 54 -20.52 1.67 37.31
N LEU A 55 -20.55 0.82 36.27
CA LEU A 55 -21.46 -0.33 36.19
C LEU A 55 -20.84 -1.66 36.64
N GLY A 56 -19.52 -1.71 36.86
CA GLY A 56 -18.83 -2.90 37.37
C GLY A 56 -19.17 -4.20 36.61
N PRO A 57 -19.68 -5.25 37.27
CA PRO A 57 -19.92 -6.57 36.67
C PRO A 57 -20.96 -6.57 35.53
N GLU A 58 -21.86 -5.59 35.45
CA GLU A 58 -22.86 -5.51 34.36
C GLU A 58 -22.23 -5.20 32.99
N PHE A 59 -20.99 -4.70 32.96
CA PHE A 59 -20.25 -4.56 31.70
C PHE A 59 -19.80 -5.91 31.13
N GLU A 60 -19.48 -6.90 31.97
CA GLU A 60 -19.10 -8.24 31.50
C GLU A 60 -20.26 -8.92 30.74
N ASP A 61 -21.50 -8.70 31.16
CA ASP A 61 -22.70 -9.18 30.45
C ASP A 61 -22.88 -8.51 29.07
N LEU A 62 -22.37 -7.28 28.88
CA LEU A 62 -22.34 -6.61 27.58
C LEU A 62 -21.13 -7.03 26.73
N ARG A 63 -20.08 -7.56 27.36
CA ARG A 63 -18.85 -7.96 26.69
C ARG A 63 -19.05 -9.22 25.86
N GLU A 64 -19.85 -10.17 26.32
CA GLU A 64 -20.25 -11.35 25.55
C GLU A 64 -20.91 -10.99 24.20
N PRO A 65 -22.03 -10.24 24.17
CA PRO A 65 -22.68 -9.88 22.92
C PRO A 65 -21.81 -8.97 22.02
N LEU A 66 -20.98 -8.08 22.59
CA LEU A 66 -20.01 -7.30 21.81
C LEU A 66 -18.90 -8.17 21.20
N SER A 67 -18.43 -9.18 21.94
CA SER A 67 -17.44 -10.15 21.48
C SER A 67 -18.01 -11.03 20.37
N GLU A 68 -19.25 -11.49 20.51
CA GLU A 68 -19.96 -12.25 19.46
C GLU A 68 -20.13 -11.43 18.18
N LEU A 69 -20.53 -10.15 18.29
CA LEU A 69 -20.63 -9.23 17.15
C LEU A 69 -19.27 -8.99 16.48
N ASN A 70 -18.20 -8.85 17.25
CA ASN A 70 -16.84 -8.72 16.71
C ASN A 70 -16.35 -10.02 16.05
N LYS A 71 -16.68 -11.18 16.62
CA LYS A 71 -16.36 -12.50 16.04
C LYS A 71 -17.09 -12.72 14.72
N LEU A 72 -18.36 -12.31 14.65
CA LEU A 72 -19.16 -12.34 13.43
C LEU A 72 -18.63 -11.35 12.37
N ARG A 73 -18.16 -10.17 12.80
CA ARG A 73 -17.46 -9.21 11.93
C ARG A 73 -16.08 -9.73 11.48
N GLY A 74 -15.42 -10.56 12.28
CA GLY A 74 -14.17 -11.25 11.92
C GLY A 74 -14.35 -12.32 10.84
N MET A 75 -15.56 -12.87 10.68
CA MET A 75 -15.98 -13.72 9.57
C MET A 75 -16.47 -12.91 8.35
N THR A 76 -16.13 -11.62 8.26
CA THR A 76 -16.52 -10.84 7.08
C THR A 76 -15.68 -11.21 5.85
N PRO A 77 -16.28 -11.19 4.65
CA PRO A 77 -15.56 -11.43 3.39
C PRO A 77 -14.31 -10.56 3.26
N ARG A 78 -14.34 -9.33 3.81
CA ARG A 78 -13.20 -8.42 3.81
C ARG A 78 -12.03 -8.95 4.62
N ALA A 79 -12.26 -9.58 5.77
CA ALA A 79 -11.19 -10.19 6.57
C ALA A 79 -10.59 -11.41 5.87
N ALA A 80 -11.41 -12.20 5.18
CA ALA A 80 -10.94 -13.32 4.35
C ALA A 80 -10.14 -12.84 3.13
N LEU A 81 -10.61 -11.80 2.44
CA LEU A 81 -9.90 -11.16 1.32
C LEU A 81 -8.60 -10.50 1.80
N THR A 82 -8.59 -9.84 2.96
CA THR A 82 -7.36 -9.19 3.47
C THR A 82 -6.33 -10.23 3.86
N LYS A 83 -6.71 -11.34 4.49
CA LYS A 83 -5.78 -12.45 4.74
C LYS A 83 -5.25 -13.04 3.43
N HIS A 84 -6.10 -13.21 2.43
CA HIS A 84 -5.70 -13.83 1.17
C HIS A 84 -4.89 -12.89 0.24
N LEU A 85 -5.12 -11.58 0.32
CA LEU A 85 -4.38 -10.58 -0.46
C LEU A 85 -3.12 -10.10 0.28
N LEU A 86 -3.14 -9.95 1.60
CA LEU A 86 -1.98 -9.46 2.35
C LEU A 86 -0.91 -10.54 2.58
N ASP A 87 -1.30 -11.82 2.73
CA ASP A 87 -0.31 -12.92 2.82
C ASP A 87 0.19 -13.38 1.44
N GLY A 88 -0.40 -12.92 0.32
CA GLY A 88 -0.09 -13.39 -1.04
C GLY A 88 0.48 -12.34 -1.99
N ASP A 89 0.29 -11.04 -1.72
CA ASP A 89 0.33 -9.98 -2.74
C ASP A 89 1.27 -8.81 -2.39
N ASP A 90 2.22 -8.99 -1.47
CA ASP A 90 3.30 -7.99 -1.23
C ASP A 90 4.04 -7.61 -2.53
N SER A 91 4.01 -8.50 -3.52
CA SER A 91 4.53 -8.27 -4.88
C SER A 91 3.76 -7.23 -5.69
N PHE A 92 2.44 -7.08 -5.49
CA PHE A 92 1.62 -6.13 -6.24
C PHE A 92 1.75 -4.71 -5.71
N LEU A 93 1.91 -4.55 -4.40
CA LEU A 93 2.17 -3.24 -3.79
C LEU A 93 3.62 -2.80 -4.00
N THR A 94 4.59 -3.72 -3.90
CA THR A 94 6.01 -3.36 -3.99
C THR A 94 6.49 -3.16 -5.44
N GLY A 95 5.94 -3.91 -6.41
CA GLY A 95 6.35 -3.82 -7.82
C GLY A 95 5.96 -2.51 -8.53
N ALA A 96 5.02 -1.74 -7.99
CA ALA A 96 4.55 -0.49 -8.59
C ALA A 96 5.39 0.74 -8.20
N PHE A 97 6.20 0.67 -7.13
CA PHE A 97 6.98 1.81 -6.63
C PHE A 97 8.48 1.77 -6.97
N ASP A 98 8.99 0.66 -7.52
CA ASP A 98 10.44 0.46 -7.74
C ASP A 98 10.92 0.67 -9.19
N LYS A 99 10.15 1.40 -10.03
CA LYS A 99 10.57 1.67 -11.42
C LYS A 99 10.91 3.14 -11.66
N PRO A 100 12.16 3.57 -11.41
CA PRO A 100 12.66 4.78 -12.06
C PRO A 100 12.80 4.50 -13.56
N GLU A 101 11.99 5.15 -14.39
CA GLU A 101 12.15 5.17 -15.85
C GLU A 101 13.51 5.80 -16.23
N GLN A 102 14.52 4.96 -16.44
CA GLN A 102 15.71 5.35 -17.20
C GLN A 102 15.36 5.32 -18.70
N LYS A 103 15.16 6.51 -19.28
CA LYS A 103 15.17 6.72 -20.73
C LYS A 103 16.50 6.19 -21.31
N PRO A 104 16.48 5.33 -22.35
CA PRO A 104 17.71 4.98 -23.04
C PRO A 104 18.16 6.20 -23.86
N VAL A 105 19.27 6.80 -23.46
CA VAL A 105 19.96 7.83 -24.22
C VAL A 105 20.58 7.12 -25.44
N SER A 106 20.19 7.52 -26.65
CA SER A 106 20.77 6.99 -27.89
C SER A 106 22.25 7.32 -27.96
N SER A 107 23.12 6.32 -27.88
CA SER A 107 24.54 6.45 -28.25
C SER A 107 24.67 6.41 -29.77
N PRO A 108 25.43 7.31 -30.42
CA PRO A 108 25.72 7.19 -31.84
C PRO A 108 26.74 6.06 -32.05
N ALA A 109 26.45 5.16 -33.00
CA ALA A 109 27.36 4.10 -33.41
C ALA A 109 28.62 4.67 -34.10
N PRO A 110 29.85 4.25 -33.73
CA PRO A 110 31.04 4.56 -34.51
C PRO A 110 31.09 3.70 -35.76
N GLN A 111 31.24 4.34 -36.93
CA GLN A 111 31.51 3.69 -38.21
C GLN A 111 32.97 3.15 -38.26
N PRO A 112 33.26 2.14 -39.10
CA PRO A 112 34.46 1.31 -39.00
C PRO A 112 35.66 1.95 -39.70
N VAL A 113 36.78 2.06 -38.99
CA VAL A 113 38.10 2.36 -39.55
C VAL A 113 38.92 1.07 -39.69
N ALA A 114 39.54 0.93 -40.85
CA ALA A 114 40.15 -0.27 -41.41
C ALA A 114 41.27 -0.91 -40.56
N GLN A 115 41.31 -2.24 -40.59
CA GLN A 115 42.33 -3.10 -40.02
C GLN A 115 43.53 -3.26 -40.98
N PRO A 116 44.76 -3.35 -40.45
CA PRO A 116 45.70 -4.34 -40.98
C PRO A 116 46.42 -5.18 -39.90
N GLU A 117 46.27 -6.50 -40.08
CA GLU A 117 47.05 -7.71 -39.75
C GLU A 117 47.94 -7.93 -38.46
N PRO A 118 47.89 -9.15 -37.86
CA PRO A 118 48.78 -9.68 -36.80
C PRO A 118 49.96 -10.49 -37.43
N PRO A 119 50.85 -11.25 -36.72
CA PRO A 119 50.92 -11.65 -35.30
C PRO A 119 52.33 -11.55 -34.66
N ALA A 120 52.43 -11.64 -33.32
CA ALA A 120 53.50 -12.39 -32.62
C ALA A 120 53.35 -12.30 -31.09
N SER A 121 53.03 -13.42 -30.46
CA SER A 121 53.32 -13.70 -29.06
C SER A 121 54.84 -13.77 -28.84
N THR A 122 55.38 -13.07 -27.85
CA THR A 122 56.65 -13.45 -27.22
C THR A 122 56.53 -13.39 -25.69
N PRO A 123 57.31 -14.22 -24.98
CA PRO A 123 56.91 -14.92 -23.76
C PRO A 123 57.27 -14.18 -22.46
N PHE A 124 56.71 -14.69 -21.36
CA PHE A 124 56.97 -14.26 -19.98
C PHE A 124 58.46 -14.09 -19.66
N ASP A 125 58.78 -12.97 -19.00
CA ASP A 125 60.12 -12.64 -18.50
C ASP A 125 60.36 -13.34 -17.15
N THR A 126 61.42 -14.14 -17.07
CA THR A 126 61.82 -14.90 -15.87
C THR A 126 63.01 -14.27 -15.12
N ASP A 127 63.47 -13.07 -15.48
CA ASP A 127 64.62 -12.42 -14.83
C ASP A 127 64.20 -11.51 -13.67
N ALA A 128 63.32 -12.02 -12.80
CA ALA A 128 63.16 -11.50 -11.46
C ALA A 128 64.44 -11.75 -10.64
N THR A 129 65.36 -10.79 -10.66
CA THR A 129 66.33 -10.45 -9.59
C THR A 129 66.77 -9.00 -9.71
#